data_AF-A0A9D5AYK6-F1
#
_entry.id   AF-A0A9D5AYK6-F1
#
_cell.length_a   1.000
_cell.length_b   1.000
_cell.length_c   1.000
_cell.angle_alpha   90.00
_cell.angle_beta   90.00
_cell.angle_gamma   90.00
#
_symmetry.space_group_name_H-M   'P 1'
#
loop_
_entity.id
_entity.type
_entity.pdbx_description
1 polymer ?
#
loop_
_entity_poly.entity_id
_entity_poly.type
_entity_poly.pdbx_seq_one_letter_code
_entity_poly.pdbx_strand_id
1 'polypeptide(L)'
;VHRRRTNKHRMRVMLLTLSRHLCTSSKNITATLKFSKTKFPCRYKKATMSQAQLSLTDYLHATRSIPYAFADQISKNSIHSLSNLISKLGSFSSSDFPKKLDKFLRYNPINEFEFFFESIGIQYTQISHLLPHDKFFFSEDGSLLDSACVLCEFGFPWDKLGVLYVESGFVFKMSGTELKGRLCWFQRYGFCNVQIVGICLTFPYVFGVEEGKLVDEIDGLLSELRLVFLDFDLGGSVEGNVHVWHEVCRKIKVFYDLSDAKGKIGELIGRNKHVILEHKEEDLIEKVEYFCRFCVEKEEVGRLILQGSELLNLDLEKPVINMLKLLKHVGMSSKGLGDVRKNYAHALGTIKIENLPNAMRAMGLQEWFFDRIKDGNHMLLVNFIESYPNEEHDKGYQSGLKTIHNARTPTHNMSKLNFMHSNGFGENAMTMDILTHMHGTSEELQKRFDCLLHLGIEFSKLCKIITKQPKVLSQNPETLEKKINFLRQEMGKSLELLDTFPAFICFDLENRIKPRFRFHMWVLEKGLSSKNYSIASMIATSDKNFVGRAFKIHPAAPKHWFEQFYPKKF
;
A
#
# COMPACT_ATOMS: atom_id res chain seq x y z
N VAL A 1 -14.64 16.73 -3.76
CA VAL A 1 -14.92 15.31 -4.08
C VAL A 1 -13.90 14.69 -5.05
N HIS A 2 -13.43 15.42 -6.09
CA HIS A 2 -12.35 14.94 -6.98
C HIS A 2 -11.00 14.74 -6.25
N ARG A 3 -10.57 15.67 -5.37
CA ARG A 3 -9.34 15.56 -4.54
C ARG A 3 -9.30 14.34 -3.58
N ARG A 4 -10.46 13.88 -3.07
CA ARG A 4 -10.54 12.72 -2.17
C ARG A 4 -10.52 11.38 -2.93
N ARG A 5 -10.94 11.35 -4.20
CA ARG A 5 -10.86 10.15 -5.08
C ARG A 5 -9.44 9.92 -5.62
N THR A 6 -8.71 10.99 -5.93
CA THR A 6 -7.29 10.93 -6.34
C THR A 6 -6.39 10.42 -5.21
N ASN A 7 -6.63 10.82 -3.96
CA ASN A 7 -5.88 10.33 -2.80
C ASN A 7 -6.06 8.83 -2.52
N LYS A 8 -7.26 8.26 -2.77
CA LYS A 8 -7.52 6.82 -2.55
C LYS A 8 -6.86 5.92 -3.62
N HIS A 9 -6.79 6.39 -4.87
CA HIS A 9 -6.06 5.70 -5.93
C HIS A 9 -4.54 5.81 -5.73
N ARG A 10 -4.05 7.01 -5.34
CA ARG A 10 -2.65 7.23 -4.94
C ARG A 10 -2.22 6.44 -3.70
N MET A 11 -3.11 6.17 -2.73
CA MET A 11 -2.82 5.29 -1.59
C MET A 11 -2.59 3.84 -2.03
N ARG A 12 -3.41 3.29 -2.94
CA ARG A 12 -3.21 1.93 -3.47
C ARG A 12 -1.95 1.84 -4.32
N VAL A 13 -1.69 2.84 -5.16
CA VAL A 13 -0.45 2.90 -5.97
C VAL A 13 0.78 3.04 -5.08
N MET A 14 0.71 3.80 -3.97
CA MET A 14 1.82 3.94 -3.02
C MET A 14 2.03 2.71 -2.14
N LEU A 15 0.97 2.07 -1.62
CA LEU A 15 1.09 0.76 -0.96
C LEU A 15 1.67 -0.28 -1.93
N LEU A 16 1.35 -0.18 -3.22
CA LEU A 16 1.97 -1.01 -4.25
C LEU A 16 3.44 -0.63 -4.52
N THR A 17 3.83 0.65 -4.55
CA THR A 17 5.24 1.05 -4.72
C THR A 17 6.07 0.77 -3.46
N LEU A 18 5.59 1.11 -2.26
CA LEU A 18 6.21 0.75 -0.97
C LEU A 18 6.29 -0.78 -0.80
N SER A 19 5.27 -1.55 -1.19
CA SER A 19 5.36 -3.03 -1.19
C SER A 19 6.35 -3.59 -2.23
N ARG A 20 6.53 -2.90 -3.38
CA ARG A 20 7.56 -3.23 -4.36
C ARG A 20 8.96 -2.89 -3.83
N HIS A 21 9.10 -1.83 -3.04
CA HIS A 21 10.34 -1.46 -2.35
C HIS A 21 10.68 -2.43 -1.19
N LEU A 22 9.69 -2.90 -0.42
CA LEU A 22 9.88 -4.00 0.55
C LEU A 22 10.36 -5.30 -0.14
N CYS A 23 9.89 -5.59 -1.36
CA CYS A 23 10.37 -6.73 -2.15
C CYS A 23 11.83 -6.58 -2.63
N THR A 24 12.40 -5.36 -2.64
CA THR A 24 13.81 -5.10 -2.99
C THR A 24 14.70 -4.98 -1.74
N SER A 25 14.19 -4.52 -0.60
CA SER A 25 14.95 -4.45 0.68
C SER A 25 14.96 -5.76 1.50
N SER A 26 13.97 -6.66 1.37
CA SER A 26 13.90 -7.89 2.21
C SER A 26 14.51 -9.16 1.60
N LYS A 27 15.15 -9.10 0.44
CA LYS A 27 15.80 -10.27 -0.18
C LYS A 27 17.21 -9.97 -0.65
N ASN A 28 18.10 -9.58 0.24
CA ASN A 28 19.52 -9.81 0.00
C ASN A 28 20.21 -10.38 1.25
N ILE A 29 20.90 -11.50 1.00
CA ILE A 29 21.82 -12.22 1.88
C ILE A 29 21.18 -13.15 2.92
N THR A 30 20.31 -14.04 2.46
CA THR A 30 20.45 -15.51 2.63
C THR A 30 19.43 -16.18 1.73
N ALA A 31 19.64 -16.09 0.41
CA ALA A 31 19.06 -17.06 -0.48
C ALA A 31 19.67 -18.42 -0.09
N THR A 32 18.94 -19.16 0.75
CA THR A 32 19.20 -20.57 0.99
C THR A 32 19.24 -21.22 -0.38
N LEU A 33 20.43 -21.70 -0.75
CA LEU A 33 20.78 -22.33 -2.00
C LEU A 33 19.86 -23.54 -2.27
N LYS A 34 18.64 -23.29 -2.75
CA LYS A 34 17.80 -24.31 -3.39
C LYS A 34 18.26 -24.43 -4.82
N PHE A 35 19.47 -24.97 -4.99
CA PHE A 35 19.91 -25.54 -6.25
C PHE A 35 18.85 -26.53 -6.72
N SER A 36 18.41 -26.41 -7.97
CA SER A 36 17.79 -27.55 -8.66
C SER A 36 18.75 -28.73 -8.53
N LYS A 37 18.24 -29.95 -8.35
CA LYS A 37 19.02 -31.16 -8.05
C LYS A 37 20.12 -31.41 -9.09
N THR A 38 21.28 -30.77 -8.91
CA THR A 38 22.45 -30.99 -9.75
C THR A 38 23.10 -32.31 -9.34
N LYS A 39 23.42 -33.18 -10.30
CA LYS A 39 24.15 -34.45 -10.14
C LYS A 39 25.64 -34.25 -9.75
N PHE A 40 25.95 -33.33 -8.83
CA PHE A 40 27.34 -33.03 -8.43
C PHE A 40 27.59 -33.32 -6.94
N PRO A 41 28.71 -33.98 -6.59
CA PRO A 41 29.15 -34.12 -5.20
C PRO A 41 29.42 -32.76 -4.55
N CYS A 42 28.88 -32.52 -3.35
CA CYS A 42 28.97 -31.23 -2.67
C CYS A 42 30.41 -30.75 -2.35
N ARG A 43 31.40 -31.65 -2.34
CA ARG A 43 32.81 -31.33 -2.00
C ARG A 43 33.55 -30.51 -3.06
N TYR A 44 33.16 -30.59 -4.35
CA TYR A 44 33.85 -29.91 -5.45
C TYR A 44 33.10 -28.68 -5.99
N LYS A 45 31.88 -28.42 -5.51
CA LYS A 45 30.99 -27.39 -6.07
C LYS A 45 31.59 -25.98 -6.09
N LYS A 46 32.28 -25.57 -5.03
CA LYS A 46 32.91 -24.23 -4.96
C LYS A 46 34.06 -24.09 -5.95
N ALA A 47 34.97 -25.08 -5.98
CA ALA A 47 36.11 -25.08 -6.89
C ALA A 47 35.69 -25.16 -8.36
N THR A 48 34.70 -26.01 -8.68
CA THR A 48 34.12 -26.11 -10.03
C THR A 48 33.46 -24.81 -10.46
N MET A 49 32.75 -24.11 -9.55
CA MET A 49 32.13 -22.83 -9.87
C MET A 49 33.19 -21.76 -10.14
N SER A 50 34.22 -21.64 -9.31
CA SER A 50 35.31 -20.67 -9.52
C SER A 50 36.07 -20.93 -10.82
N GLN A 51 36.30 -22.18 -11.19
CA GLN A 51 36.89 -22.55 -12.48
C GLN A 51 35.95 -22.19 -13.65
N ALA A 52 34.65 -22.43 -13.51
CA ALA A 52 33.69 -22.09 -14.54
C ALA A 52 33.56 -20.56 -14.75
N GLN A 53 33.64 -19.78 -13.67
CA GLN A 53 33.69 -18.33 -13.72
C GLN A 53 34.93 -17.85 -14.48
N LEU A 54 36.11 -18.44 -14.21
CA LEU A 54 37.34 -18.09 -14.92
C LEU A 54 37.25 -18.40 -16.42
N SER A 55 36.80 -19.60 -16.79
CA SER A 55 36.57 -19.98 -18.20
C SER A 55 35.58 -19.05 -18.90
N LEU A 56 34.53 -18.59 -18.20
CA LEU A 56 33.58 -17.63 -18.74
C LEU A 56 34.20 -16.24 -18.91
N THR A 57 34.97 -15.76 -17.93
CA THR A 57 35.71 -14.50 -18.02
C THR A 57 36.66 -14.51 -19.21
N ASP A 58 37.43 -15.59 -19.38
CA ASP A 58 38.37 -15.75 -20.50
C ASP A 58 37.64 -15.78 -21.85
N TYR A 59 36.49 -16.44 -21.93
CA TYR A 59 35.65 -16.42 -23.13
C TYR A 59 35.16 -15.01 -23.46
N LEU A 60 34.55 -14.31 -22.49
CA LEU A 60 34.02 -12.96 -22.67
C LEU A 60 35.14 -11.96 -23.02
N HIS A 61 36.31 -12.09 -22.40
CA HIS A 61 37.43 -11.20 -22.67
C HIS A 61 38.14 -11.52 -23.99
N ALA A 62 38.62 -12.75 -24.16
CA ALA A 62 39.48 -13.12 -25.28
C ALA A 62 38.70 -13.36 -26.59
N THR A 63 37.46 -13.87 -26.50
CA THR A 63 36.65 -14.19 -27.69
C THR A 63 35.69 -13.07 -28.03
N ARG A 64 35.07 -12.44 -27.02
CA ARG A 64 34.02 -11.42 -27.21
C ARG A 64 34.52 -9.98 -27.07
N SER A 65 35.82 -9.79 -26.79
CA SER A 65 36.49 -8.48 -26.68
C SER A 65 35.89 -7.55 -25.61
N ILE A 66 35.24 -8.11 -24.59
CA ILE A 66 34.76 -7.33 -23.44
C ILE A 66 35.95 -6.99 -22.55
N PRO A 67 36.08 -5.77 -22.00
CA PRO A 67 37.17 -5.44 -21.09
C PRO A 67 37.19 -6.40 -19.89
N TYR A 68 38.38 -6.89 -19.52
CA TYR A 68 38.54 -7.94 -18.51
C TYR A 68 37.81 -7.64 -17.20
N ALA A 69 37.88 -6.39 -16.72
CA ALA A 69 37.21 -5.97 -15.49
C ALA A 69 35.69 -6.22 -15.51
N PHE A 70 35.02 -5.97 -16.65
CA PHE A 70 33.58 -6.19 -16.79
C PHE A 70 33.25 -7.65 -17.09
N ALA A 71 34.06 -8.33 -17.89
CA ALA A 71 33.94 -9.77 -18.11
C ALA A 71 34.01 -10.56 -16.79
N ASP A 72 34.89 -10.14 -15.87
CA ASP A 72 35.03 -10.71 -14.53
C ASP A 72 33.80 -10.42 -13.64
N GLN A 73 33.27 -9.20 -13.67
CA GLN A 73 32.02 -8.85 -12.95
C GLN A 73 30.81 -9.64 -13.45
N ILE A 74 30.65 -9.78 -14.77
CA ILE A 74 29.59 -10.57 -15.37
C ILE A 74 29.67 -12.01 -14.88
N SER A 75 30.84 -12.63 -15.03
CA SER A 75 31.05 -14.04 -14.67
C SER A 75 30.89 -14.31 -13.18
N LYS A 76 31.36 -13.41 -12.31
CA LYS A 76 31.25 -13.57 -10.86
C LYS A 76 29.81 -13.53 -10.36
N ASN A 77 28.98 -12.68 -10.96
CA ASN A 77 27.62 -12.40 -10.49
C ASN A 77 26.52 -13.21 -11.22
N SER A 78 26.85 -13.98 -12.27
CA SER A 78 25.89 -14.77 -13.07
C SER A 78 25.81 -16.27 -12.67
N ILE A 79 25.51 -16.56 -11.40
CA ILE A 79 25.63 -17.93 -10.85
C ILE A 79 24.59 -18.90 -11.42
N HIS A 80 23.36 -18.45 -11.68
CA HIS A 80 22.26 -19.29 -12.17
C HIS A 80 22.42 -19.60 -13.66
N SER A 81 22.73 -18.59 -14.49
CA SER A 81 23.06 -18.78 -15.90
C SER A 81 24.25 -19.72 -16.05
N LEU A 82 25.29 -19.54 -15.23
CA LEU A 82 26.46 -20.41 -15.23
C LEU A 82 26.11 -21.83 -14.76
N SER A 83 25.30 -22.00 -13.72
CA SER A 83 24.83 -23.32 -13.28
C SER A 83 24.01 -24.02 -14.36
N ASN A 84 23.16 -23.29 -15.09
CA ASN A 84 22.39 -23.83 -16.19
C ASN A 84 23.29 -24.25 -17.36
N LEU A 85 24.32 -23.46 -17.67
CA LEU A 85 25.33 -23.83 -18.65
C LEU A 85 26.08 -25.11 -18.24
N ILE A 86 26.51 -25.19 -16.99
CA ILE A 86 27.21 -26.37 -16.45
C ILE A 86 26.33 -27.61 -16.50
N SER A 87 25.03 -27.48 -16.25
CA SER A 87 24.10 -28.62 -16.30
C SER A 87 24.00 -29.26 -17.70
N LYS A 88 24.29 -28.49 -18.77
CA LYS A 88 24.30 -28.97 -20.16
C LYS A 88 25.56 -29.79 -20.49
N LEU A 89 26.63 -29.75 -19.69
CA LEU A 89 27.92 -30.38 -19.96
C LEU A 89 28.01 -31.88 -19.61
N GLY A 90 26.98 -32.47 -19.00
CA GLY A 90 26.97 -33.91 -18.72
C GLY A 90 28.02 -34.38 -17.70
N SER A 91 28.44 -35.65 -17.79
CA SER A 91 29.20 -36.39 -16.75
C SER A 91 30.48 -35.68 -16.25
N PHE A 92 30.61 -35.63 -14.91
CA PHE A 92 31.64 -34.90 -14.19
C PHE A 92 32.95 -35.69 -14.03
N SER A 93 34.07 -35.09 -14.46
CA SER A 93 35.43 -35.45 -14.03
C SER A 93 36.12 -34.15 -13.62
N SER A 94 36.65 -34.07 -12.39
CA SER A 94 37.19 -32.84 -11.82
C SER A 94 38.45 -32.33 -12.55
N SER A 95 39.21 -33.22 -13.20
CA SER A 95 40.44 -32.87 -13.93
C SER A 95 40.19 -32.32 -15.33
N ASP A 96 39.10 -32.74 -15.99
CA ASP A 96 38.81 -32.41 -17.39
C ASP A 96 37.74 -31.32 -17.56
N PHE A 97 37.15 -30.88 -16.45
CA PHE A 97 36.03 -29.94 -16.46
C PHE A 97 36.35 -28.60 -17.14
N PRO A 98 37.46 -27.89 -16.82
CA PRO A 98 37.78 -26.62 -17.47
C PRO A 98 37.94 -26.77 -18.99
N LYS A 99 38.69 -27.79 -19.43
CA LYS A 99 38.91 -28.07 -20.87
C LYS A 99 37.60 -28.39 -21.60
N LYS A 100 36.68 -29.11 -20.96
CA LYS A 100 35.35 -29.41 -21.53
C LYS A 100 34.49 -28.15 -21.63
N LEU A 101 34.50 -27.30 -20.61
CA LEU A 101 33.77 -26.04 -20.62
C LEU A 101 34.34 -25.06 -21.66
N ASP A 102 35.66 -24.90 -21.73
CA ASP A 102 36.32 -24.07 -22.74
C ASP A 102 36.00 -24.56 -24.16
N LYS A 103 36.06 -25.89 -24.36
CA LYS A 103 35.66 -26.50 -25.64
C LYS A 103 34.20 -26.23 -25.94
N PHE A 104 33.31 -26.34 -24.95
CA PHE A 104 31.89 -26.09 -25.14
C PHE A 104 31.62 -24.64 -25.54
N LEU A 105 32.19 -23.67 -24.81
CA LEU A 105 32.05 -22.23 -25.08
C LEU A 105 32.57 -21.82 -26.47
N ARG A 106 33.62 -22.49 -26.98
CA ARG A 106 34.12 -22.26 -28.35
C ARG A 106 33.12 -22.64 -29.45
N TYR A 107 32.29 -23.65 -29.23
CA TYR A 107 31.37 -24.17 -30.24
C TYR A 107 29.89 -23.85 -29.96
N ASN A 108 29.57 -23.34 -28.77
CA ASN A 108 28.21 -23.03 -28.34
C ASN A 108 28.21 -21.61 -27.74
N PRO A 109 27.90 -20.58 -28.55
CA PRO A 109 27.79 -19.23 -28.04
C PRO A 109 26.68 -19.13 -26.99
N ILE A 110 26.92 -18.33 -25.96
CA ILE A 110 25.96 -18.03 -24.91
C ILE A 110 25.16 -16.77 -25.26
N ASN A 111 24.00 -16.61 -24.63
CA ASN A 111 23.28 -15.34 -24.66
C ASN A 111 23.92 -14.37 -23.66
N GLU A 112 24.69 -13.41 -24.15
CA GLU A 112 25.43 -12.45 -23.31
C GLU A 112 24.50 -11.57 -22.45
N PHE A 113 23.31 -11.25 -22.97
CA PHE A 113 22.30 -10.46 -22.24
C PHE A 113 21.74 -11.22 -21.03
N GLU A 114 21.59 -12.55 -21.12
CA GLU A 114 21.13 -13.38 -20.00
C GLU A 114 22.10 -13.28 -18.82
N PHE A 115 23.40 -13.50 -19.10
CA PHE A 115 24.46 -13.43 -18.11
C PHE A 115 24.62 -12.02 -17.54
N PHE A 116 24.51 -11.00 -18.39
CA PHE A 116 24.60 -9.61 -17.95
C PHE A 116 23.45 -9.19 -17.06
N PHE A 117 22.20 -9.46 -17.44
CA PHE A 117 21.04 -9.10 -16.61
C PHE A 117 21.09 -9.76 -15.23
N GLU A 118 21.49 -11.03 -15.16
CA GLU A 118 21.73 -11.68 -13.88
C GLU A 118 22.84 -10.95 -13.11
N SER A 119 23.95 -10.64 -13.79
CA SER A 119 25.13 -10.05 -13.14
C SER A 119 24.88 -8.67 -12.53
N ILE A 120 23.99 -7.88 -13.12
CA ILE A 120 23.63 -6.54 -12.61
C ILE A 120 22.56 -6.57 -11.51
N GLY A 121 22.18 -7.77 -11.04
CA GLY A 121 21.27 -7.95 -9.91
C GLY A 121 19.80 -8.15 -10.26
N ILE A 122 19.44 -8.39 -11.53
CA ILE A 122 18.05 -8.72 -11.90
C ILE A 122 17.74 -10.17 -11.50
N GLN A 123 16.56 -10.41 -10.92
CA GLN A 123 16.14 -11.76 -10.54
C GLN A 123 16.05 -12.67 -11.77
N TYR A 124 16.68 -13.85 -11.69
CA TYR A 124 16.75 -14.80 -12.80
C TYR A 124 15.39 -15.12 -13.45
N THR A 125 14.31 -15.18 -12.66
CA THR A 125 12.95 -15.43 -13.13
C THR A 125 12.36 -14.34 -14.02
N GLN A 126 12.91 -13.12 -13.96
CA GLN A 126 12.44 -11.97 -14.74
C GLN A 126 13.23 -11.79 -16.04
N ILE A 127 14.42 -12.38 -16.15
CA ILE A 127 15.34 -12.17 -17.28
C ILE A 127 14.72 -12.58 -18.60
N SER A 128 13.98 -13.69 -18.64
CA SER A 128 13.33 -14.18 -19.87
C SER A 128 12.40 -13.16 -20.53
N HIS A 129 11.83 -12.23 -19.76
CA HIS A 129 10.96 -11.17 -20.26
C HIS A 129 11.71 -9.91 -20.72
N LEU A 130 13.00 -9.79 -20.37
CA LEU A 130 13.84 -8.62 -20.64
C LEU A 130 14.86 -8.85 -21.75
N LEU A 131 15.04 -10.10 -22.18
CA LEU A 131 15.95 -10.45 -23.26
C LEU A 131 15.51 -9.77 -24.57
N PRO A 132 16.43 -9.13 -25.32
CA PRO A 132 16.10 -8.60 -26.63
C PRO A 132 15.68 -9.72 -27.59
N HIS A 133 14.71 -9.43 -28.45
CA HIS A 133 14.32 -10.36 -29.52
C HIS A 133 15.46 -10.49 -30.53
N ASP A 134 15.83 -11.74 -30.86
CA ASP A 134 16.81 -12.12 -31.86
C ASP A 134 18.23 -11.55 -31.67
N LYS A 135 18.58 -11.09 -30.45
CA LYS A 135 19.96 -10.71 -30.11
C LYS A 135 20.53 -11.61 -29.04
N PHE A 136 21.78 -12.02 -29.24
CA PHE A 136 22.53 -12.90 -28.34
C PHE A 136 23.82 -12.25 -27.87
N PHE A 137 24.28 -11.18 -28.52
CA PHE A 137 25.59 -10.59 -28.27
C PHE A 137 25.57 -9.06 -28.15
N PHE A 138 26.46 -8.49 -27.34
CA PHE A 138 26.69 -7.04 -27.26
C PHE A 138 27.27 -6.45 -28.53
N SER A 139 27.88 -7.24 -29.41
CA SER A 139 28.29 -6.77 -30.74
C SER A 139 27.10 -6.33 -31.60
N GLU A 140 25.89 -6.82 -31.30
CA GLU A 140 24.65 -6.47 -31.98
C GLU A 140 23.97 -5.25 -31.33
N ASP A 141 24.24 -5.00 -30.05
CA ASP A 141 23.73 -3.87 -29.28
C ASP A 141 24.66 -3.57 -28.09
N GLY A 142 25.66 -2.72 -28.34
CA GLY A 142 26.67 -2.37 -27.33
C GLY A 142 26.20 -1.32 -26.33
N SER A 143 25.09 -0.62 -26.63
CA SER A 143 24.61 0.54 -25.85
C SER A 143 24.39 0.20 -24.37
N LEU A 144 23.86 -1.00 -24.11
CA LEU A 144 23.60 -1.54 -22.78
C LEU A 144 24.90 -1.71 -21.97
N LEU A 145 25.90 -2.39 -22.56
CA LEU A 145 27.17 -2.64 -21.92
C LEU A 145 27.96 -1.33 -21.75
N ASP A 146 27.99 -0.49 -22.78
CA ASP A 146 28.68 0.80 -22.74
C ASP A 146 28.12 1.70 -21.63
N SER A 147 26.79 1.79 -21.50
CA SER A 147 26.14 2.54 -20.42
C SER A 147 26.48 1.97 -19.04
N ALA A 148 26.45 0.64 -18.91
CA ALA A 148 26.81 -0.04 -17.66
C ALA A 148 28.28 0.21 -17.27
N CYS A 149 29.19 0.17 -18.25
CA CYS A 149 30.60 0.50 -18.06
C CYS A 149 30.77 1.94 -17.55
N VAL A 150 30.12 2.91 -18.19
CA VAL A 150 30.17 4.32 -17.78
C VAL A 150 29.65 4.53 -16.35
N LEU A 151 28.52 3.90 -16.00
CA LEU A 151 27.98 3.97 -14.65
C LEU A 151 28.95 3.32 -13.64
N CYS A 152 29.48 2.14 -13.95
CA CYS A 152 30.42 1.45 -13.07
C CYS A 152 31.71 2.26 -12.87
N GLU A 153 32.26 2.85 -13.93
CA GLU A 153 33.44 3.74 -13.89
C GLU A 153 33.21 4.98 -13.02
N PHE A 154 31.98 5.52 -13.03
CA PHE A 154 31.63 6.66 -12.18
C PHE A 154 31.52 6.28 -10.69
N GLY A 155 31.26 5.00 -10.40
CA GLY A 155 31.18 4.45 -9.04
C GLY A 155 29.86 3.76 -8.70
N PHE A 156 28.99 3.47 -9.67
CA PHE A 156 27.79 2.68 -9.43
C PHE A 156 28.15 1.21 -9.12
N PRO A 157 27.61 0.60 -8.05
CA PRO A 157 27.79 -0.82 -7.78
C PRO A 157 27.18 -1.66 -8.89
N TRP A 158 27.97 -2.60 -9.43
CA TRP A 158 27.57 -3.42 -10.58
C TRP A 158 26.25 -4.17 -10.32
N ASP A 159 26.12 -4.76 -9.14
CA ASP A 159 24.95 -5.52 -8.66
C ASP A 159 23.68 -4.67 -8.46
N LYS A 160 23.79 -3.34 -8.52
CA LYS A 160 22.66 -2.40 -8.38
C LYS A 160 22.24 -1.76 -9.70
N LEU A 161 22.96 -1.99 -10.79
CA LEU A 161 22.59 -1.46 -12.11
C LEU A 161 21.25 -2.03 -12.59
N GLY A 162 20.86 -3.22 -12.14
CA GLY A 162 19.55 -3.82 -12.41
C GLY A 162 18.38 -3.00 -11.89
N VAL A 163 18.55 -2.27 -10.77
CA VAL A 163 17.53 -1.36 -10.24
C VAL A 163 17.25 -0.24 -11.24
N LEU A 164 18.31 0.38 -11.77
CA LEU A 164 18.21 1.41 -12.80
C LEU A 164 17.60 0.87 -14.09
N TYR A 165 17.97 -0.34 -14.51
CA TYR A 165 17.47 -0.91 -15.75
C TYR A 165 15.96 -1.19 -15.68
N VAL A 166 15.48 -1.72 -14.55
CA VAL A 166 14.06 -2.04 -14.36
C VAL A 166 13.21 -0.78 -14.22
N GLU A 167 13.68 0.23 -13.49
CA GLU A 167 12.91 1.48 -13.29
C GLU A 167 13.08 2.49 -14.42
N SER A 168 14.22 2.51 -15.09
CA SER A 168 14.60 3.52 -16.08
C SER A 168 15.50 2.93 -17.17
N GLY A 169 14.99 1.91 -17.87
CA GLY A 169 15.73 1.23 -18.94
C GLY A 169 16.19 2.11 -20.11
N PHE A 170 15.64 3.32 -20.25
CA PHE A 170 16.13 4.29 -21.24
C PHE A 170 17.57 4.78 -20.93
N VAL A 171 17.99 4.76 -19.66
CA VAL A 171 19.36 5.14 -19.26
C VAL A 171 20.41 4.31 -19.99
N PHE A 172 20.10 3.03 -20.23
CA PHE A 172 20.97 2.09 -20.93
C PHE A 172 20.90 2.19 -22.45
N LYS A 173 20.07 3.09 -22.99
CA LYS A 173 20.03 3.44 -24.41
C LYS A 173 20.76 4.75 -24.70
N MET A 174 21.15 5.50 -23.67
CA MET A 174 21.86 6.77 -23.81
C MET A 174 23.28 6.52 -24.33
N SER A 175 23.84 7.48 -25.05
CA SER A 175 25.26 7.39 -25.40
C SER A 175 26.13 7.58 -24.16
N GLY A 176 27.30 6.92 -24.10
CA GLY A 176 28.23 7.09 -22.98
C GLY A 176 28.63 8.55 -22.75
N THR A 177 28.70 9.37 -23.81
CA THR A 177 28.98 10.81 -23.71
C THR A 177 27.83 11.59 -23.07
N GLU A 178 26.59 11.24 -23.39
CA GLU A 178 25.40 11.88 -22.82
C GLU A 178 25.27 11.54 -21.34
N LEU A 179 25.49 10.26 -20.98
CA LEU A 179 25.46 9.80 -19.60
C LEU A 179 26.55 10.44 -18.75
N LYS A 180 27.79 10.53 -19.27
CA LYS A 180 28.89 11.27 -18.61
C LYS A 180 28.53 12.75 -18.43
N GLY A 181 27.96 13.38 -19.46
CA GLY A 181 27.48 14.75 -19.39
C GLY A 181 26.45 14.98 -18.28
N ARG A 182 25.50 14.04 -18.11
CA ARG A 182 24.48 14.08 -17.05
C ARG A 182 25.08 13.94 -15.65
N LEU A 183 25.98 12.98 -15.46
CA LEU A 183 26.64 12.77 -14.19
C LEU A 183 27.49 13.99 -13.80
N CYS A 184 28.20 14.58 -14.76
CA CYS A 184 28.91 15.84 -14.58
C CYS A 184 27.98 17.02 -14.29
N TRP A 185 26.76 17.02 -14.84
CA TRP A 185 25.76 18.04 -14.55
C TRP A 185 25.29 17.97 -13.10
N PHE A 186 25.05 16.77 -12.54
CA PHE A 186 24.72 16.62 -11.12
C PHE A 186 25.84 17.12 -10.19
N GLN A 187 27.11 16.96 -10.58
CA GLN A 187 28.25 17.50 -9.80
C GLN A 187 28.21 19.03 -9.65
N ARG A 188 27.54 19.76 -10.57
CA ARG A 188 27.41 21.23 -10.47
C ARG A 188 26.58 21.68 -9.27
N TYR A 189 25.74 20.81 -8.72
CA TYR A 189 25.00 21.06 -7.48
C TYR A 189 25.88 20.92 -6.21
N GLY A 190 27.14 20.48 -6.34
CA GLY A 190 28.09 20.33 -5.24
C GLY A 190 28.13 18.94 -4.62
N PHE A 191 27.42 17.96 -5.20
CA PHE A 191 27.43 16.57 -4.73
C PHE A 191 28.73 15.85 -5.11
N CYS A 192 29.22 14.98 -4.22
CA CYS A 192 30.30 14.05 -4.54
C CYS A 192 29.77 12.83 -5.32
N ASN A 193 30.66 12.06 -5.96
CA ASN A 193 30.24 10.91 -6.79
C ASN A 193 29.40 9.90 -6.00
N VAL A 194 29.75 9.63 -4.73
CA VAL A 194 29.03 8.68 -3.88
C VAL A 194 27.59 9.14 -3.61
N GLN A 195 27.38 10.43 -3.36
CA GLN A 195 26.07 11.04 -3.19
C GLN A 195 25.25 10.95 -4.48
N ILE A 196 25.84 11.31 -5.62
CA ILE A 196 25.19 11.23 -6.94
C ILE A 196 24.73 9.81 -7.22
N VAL A 197 25.58 8.81 -6.97
CA VAL A 197 25.20 7.40 -7.15
C VAL A 197 24.01 7.05 -6.26
N GLY A 198 24.00 7.47 -4.98
CA GLY A 198 22.88 7.26 -4.07
C GLY A 198 21.57 7.89 -4.56
N ILE A 199 21.64 9.13 -5.04
CA ILE A 199 20.48 9.86 -5.60
C ILE A 199 19.96 9.12 -6.83
N CYS A 200 20.81 8.82 -7.79
CA CYS A 200 20.45 8.18 -9.05
C CYS A 200 19.83 6.79 -8.84
N LEU A 201 20.35 5.99 -7.90
CA LEU A 201 19.77 4.68 -7.57
C LEU A 201 18.38 4.79 -6.91
N THR A 202 18.11 5.89 -6.21
CA THR A 202 16.85 6.09 -5.46
C THR A 202 15.78 6.80 -6.29
N PHE A 203 16.21 7.71 -7.17
CA PHE A 203 15.38 8.51 -8.03
C PHE A 203 15.80 8.32 -9.51
N PRO A 204 15.65 7.13 -10.12
CA PRO A 204 16.17 6.88 -11.47
C PRO A 204 15.59 7.81 -12.55
N TYR A 205 14.42 8.40 -12.30
CA TYR A 205 13.81 9.40 -13.19
C TYR A 205 14.64 10.68 -13.36
N VAL A 206 15.63 10.97 -12.51
CA VAL A 206 16.53 12.14 -12.66
C VAL A 206 17.35 12.10 -13.95
N PHE A 207 17.49 10.91 -14.57
CA PHE A 207 18.09 10.79 -15.89
C PHE A 207 17.15 11.16 -17.04
N GLY A 208 15.84 11.20 -16.79
CA GLY A 208 14.82 11.42 -17.81
C GLY A 208 14.78 12.88 -18.21
N VAL A 209 14.99 13.18 -19.49
CA VAL A 209 14.60 14.47 -20.04
C VAL A 209 13.73 14.24 -21.25
N GLU A 210 12.47 14.58 -21.08
CA GLU A 210 11.64 15.07 -22.17
C GLU A 210 11.38 16.56 -21.86
N GLU A 211 11.59 17.43 -22.85
CA GLU A 211 11.57 18.88 -22.71
C GLU A 211 10.27 19.39 -22.06
N GLY A 212 10.37 20.29 -21.07
CA GLY A 212 9.23 20.91 -20.38
C GLY A 212 9.27 20.78 -18.85
N LYS A 213 8.10 20.73 -18.20
CA LYS A 213 7.88 20.72 -16.73
C LYS A 213 8.72 19.70 -15.94
N LEU A 214 9.18 18.63 -16.56
CA LEU A 214 9.98 17.58 -15.91
C LEU A 214 11.36 18.10 -15.49
N VAL A 215 11.93 19.05 -16.23
CA VAL A 215 13.23 19.66 -15.91
C VAL A 215 13.12 20.48 -14.63
N ASP A 216 12.05 21.28 -14.49
CA ASP A 216 11.79 22.07 -13.28
C ASP A 216 11.60 21.18 -12.04
N GLU A 217 10.98 20.01 -12.20
CA GLU A 217 10.80 19.03 -11.13
C GLU A 217 12.13 18.39 -10.68
N ILE A 218 13.01 18.05 -11.64
CA ILE A 218 14.34 17.50 -11.36
C ILE A 218 15.23 18.55 -10.69
N ASP A 219 15.24 19.79 -11.21
CA ASP A 219 15.99 20.89 -10.63
C ASP A 219 15.50 21.23 -9.21
N GLY A 220 14.18 21.18 -8.99
CA GLY A 220 13.57 21.33 -7.68
C GLY A 220 14.06 20.27 -6.68
N LEU A 221 14.01 18.99 -7.06
CA LEU A 221 14.51 17.88 -6.25
C LEU A 221 16.00 18.05 -5.91
N LEU A 222 16.85 18.30 -6.91
CA LEU A 222 18.29 18.41 -6.70
C LEU A 222 18.64 19.62 -5.83
N SER A 223 17.90 20.73 -5.98
CA SER A 223 18.04 21.90 -5.12
C SER A 223 17.67 21.61 -3.66
N GLU A 224 16.59 20.87 -3.41
CA GLU A 224 16.23 20.47 -2.04
C GLU A 224 17.19 19.42 -1.46
N LEU A 225 17.67 18.47 -2.25
CA LEU A 225 18.68 17.51 -1.80
C LEU A 225 20.01 18.21 -1.48
N ARG A 226 20.36 19.24 -2.24
CA ARG A 226 21.53 20.09 -1.96
C ARG A 226 21.35 20.80 -0.61
N LEU A 227 20.16 21.34 -0.36
CA LEU A 227 19.81 21.95 0.93
C LEU A 227 19.99 20.94 2.08
N VAL A 228 19.47 19.72 1.93
CA VAL A 228 19.59 18.68 2.99
C VAL A 228 21.03 18.23 3.17
N PHE A 229 21.74 17.91 2.08
CA PHE A 229 23.05 17.26 2.14
C PHE A 229 24.16 18.23 2.53
N LEU A 230 24.13 19.44 1.97
CA LEU A 230 25.20 20.42 2.12
C LEU A 230 24.81 21.50 3.13
N ASP A 231 23.69 22.18 2.94
CA ASP A 231 23.36 23.36 3.76
C ASP A 231 22.97 23.00 5.21
N PHE A 232 22.26 21.88 5.41
CA PHE A 232 21.97 21.32 6.74
C PHE A 232 23.04 20.32 7.23
N ASP A 233 24.09 20.12 6.44
CA ASP A 233 25.22 19.25 6.73
C ASP A 233 24.81 17.84 7.19
N LEU A 234 23.85 17.24 6.47
CA LEU A 234 23.61 15.80 6.59
C LEU A 234 24.80 15.02 6.02
N GLY A 235 25.48 15.59 5.01
CA GLY A 235 26.66 14.99 4.38
C GLY A 235 27.85 14.83 5.31
N GLY A 236 28.16 15.82 6.16
CA GLY A 236 29.22 15.70 7.16
C GLY A 236 28.91 14.70 8.28
N SER A 237 27.63 14.35 8.47
CA SER A 237 27.20 13.33 9.46
C SER A 237 27.21 11.91 8.88
N VAL A 238 27.44 11.74 7.58
CA VAL A 238 27.42 10.46 6.88
C VAL A 238 28.79 10.18 6.27
N GLU A 239 29.65 9.53 7.04
CA GLU A 239 30.87 8.92 6.51
C GLU A 239 30.50 7.58 5.86
N GLY A 240 30.45 7.53 4.53
CA GLY A 240 29.86 6.36 3.90
C GLY A 240 30.27 6.12 2.46
N ASN A 241 30.39 4.82 2.16
CA ASN A 241 30.40 4.29 0.81
C ASN A 241 29.02 4.43 0.14
N VAL A 242 28.91 3.99 -1.12
CA VAL A 242 27.67 4.06 -1.89
C VAL A 242 26.47 3.37 -1.21
N HIS A 243 26.70 2.30 -0.44
CA HIS A 243 25.61 1.58 0.20
C HIS A 243 24.91 2.42 1.27
N VAL A 244 25.70 3.15 2.08
CA VAL A 244 25.17 4.05 3.12
C VAL A 244 24.42 5.21 2.48
N TRP A 245 25.00 5.85 1.46
CA TRP A 245 24.32 6.96 0.77
C TRP A 245 23.05 6.54 0.05
N HIS A 246 23.03 5.35 -0.53
CA HIS A 246 21.80 4.80 -1.11
C HIS A 246 20.75 4.54 -0.02
N GLU A 247 21.11 4.01 1.16
CA GLU A 247 20.18 3.87 2.28
C GLU A 247 19.60 5.22 2.75
N VAL A 248 20.46 6.21 2.96
CA VAL A 248 20.06 7.59 3.31
C VAL A 248 19.07 8.15 2.29
N CYS A 249 19.38 8.01 1.00
CA CYS A 249 18.50 8.49 -0.05
C CYS A 249 17.14 7.75 -0.03
N ARG A 250 17.11 6.43 0.20
CA ARG A 250 15.84 5.68 0.31
C ARG A 250 14.99 6.15 1.49
N LYS A 251 15.60 6.41 2.66
CA LYS A 251 14.88 7.00 3.81
C LYS A 251 14.31 8.37 3.47
N ILE A 252 15.04 9.20 2.74
CA ILE A 252 14.56 10.51 2.26
C ILE A 252 13.40 10.33 1.27
N LYS A 253 13.49 9.36 0.34
CA LYS A 253 12.45 9.05 -0.65
C LYS A 253 11.10 8.77 0.02
N VAL A 254 11.08 8.11 1.19
CA VAL A 254 9.84 7.86 1.96
C VAL A 254 9.06 9.15 2.18
N PHE A 255 9.73 10.26 2.51
CA PHE A 255 9.08 11.55 2.74
C PHE A 255 8.78 12.31 1.45
N TYR A 256 9.64 12.20 0.43
CA TYR A 256 9.36 12.80 -0.88
C TYR A 256 8.13 12.18 -1.54
N ASP A 257 7.91 10.87 -1.41
CA ASP A 257 6.72 10.17 -1.91
C ASP A 257 5.42 10.60 -1.21
N LEU A 258 5.52 11.27 -0.04
CA LEU A 258 4.40 11.90 0.67
C LEU A 258 4.11 13.33 0.21
N SER A 259 5.05 13.97 -0.50
CA SER A 259 4.95 15.36 -0.95
C SER A 259 4.71 15.45 -2.46
N ASP A 260 3.92 16.43 -2.92
CA ASP A 260 3.70 16.65 -4.36
C ASP A 260 4.87 17.46 -5.01
N ALA A 261 6.13 17.20 -4.59
CA ALA A 261 7.38 17.76 -5.13
C ALA A 261 7.50 19.31 -5.17
N LYS A 262 6.58 20.03 -4.50
CA LYS A 262 6.53 21.52 -4.48
C LYS A 262 6.73 22.13 -3.08
N GLY A 263 7.12 21.32 -2.10
CA GLY A 263 7.02 21.67 -0.68
C GLY A 263 8.37 21.70 0.03
N LYS A 264 8.43 22.44 1.14
CA LYS A 264 9.57 22.61 2.07
C LYS A 264 9.97 21.33 2.83
N ILE A 265 9.77 20.15 2.23
CA ILE A 265 10.05 18.88 2.91
C ILE A 265 11.56 18.69 3.09
N GLY A 266 12.37 19.16 2.13
CA GLY A 266 13.83 19.18 2.27
C GLY A 266 14.27 19.99 3.49
N GLU A 267 13.69 21.18 3.69
CA GLU A 267 13.98 22.01 4.87
C GLU A 267 13.65 21.29 6.19
N LEU A 268 12.53 20.57 6.24
CA LEU A 268 12.12 19.82 7.43
C LEU A 268 13.01 18.60 7.69
N ILE A 269 13.41 17.89 6.65
CA ILE A 269 14.36 16.77 6.74
C ILE A 269 15.71 17.29 7.25
N GLY A 270 16.21 18.38 6.70
CA GLY A 270 17.47 18.97 7.11
C GLY A 270 17.48 19.43 8.57
N ARG A 271 16.39 20.06 9.03
CA ARG A 271 16.23 20.44 10.45
C ARG A 271 16.13 19.25 11.40
N ASN A 272 15.59 18.12 10.94
CA ASN A 272 15.37 16.91 11.74
C ASN A 272 16.17 15.72 11.20
N LYS A 273 17.45 15.95 10.86
CA LYS A 273 18.30 14.94 10.22
C LYS A 273 18.48 13.66 11.04
N HIS A 274 18.34 13.73 12.36
CA HIS A 274 18.39 12.56 13.24
C HIS A 274 17.34 11.50 12.88
N VAL A 275 16.17 11.90 12.36
CA VAL A 275 15.13 10.97 11.87
C VAL A 275 15.68 10.04 10.77
N ILE A 276 16.53 10.57 9.89
CA ILE A 276 17.13 9.80 8.78
C ILE A 276 18.34 8.98 9.26
N LEU A 277 19.11 9.52 10.20
CA LEU A 277 20.36 8.91 10.66
C LEU A 277 20.14 7.78 11.66
N GLU A 278 19.19 7.93 12.59
CA GLU A 278 19.03 7.03 13.74
C GLU A 278 18.04 5.89 13.49
N HIS A 279 17.05 6.10 12.62
CA HIS A 279 15.97 5.13 12.37
C HIS A 279 16.20 4.31 11.11
N LYS A 280 15.66 3.08 11.09
CA LYS A 280 15.72 2.21 9.90
C LYS A 280 14.66 2.60 8.88
N GLU A 281 14.90 2.24 7.62
CA GLU A 281 13.97 2.51 6.53
C GLU A 281 12.60 1.83 6.78
N GLU A 282 12.61 0.60 7.28
CA GLU A 282 11.40 -0.17 7.56
C GLU A 282 10.53 0.49 8.64
N ASP A 283 11.16 1.00 9.70
CA ASP A 283 10.47 1.68 10.80
C ASP A 283 9.78 2.97 10.29
N LEU A 284 10.47 3.74 9.44
CA LEU A 284 9.89 4.94 8.83
C LEU A 284 8.66 4.59 7.97
N ILE A 285 8.76 3.55 7.14
CA ILE A 285 7.65 3.09 6.29
C ILE A 285 6.46 2.64 7.15
N GLU A 286 6.69 1.83 8.18
CA GLU A 286 5.63 1.35 9.08
C GLU A 286 4.86 2.52 9.71
N LYS A 287 5.58 3.53 10.23
CA LYS A 287 4.94 4.69 10.88
C LYS A 287 4.23 5.59 9.87
N VAL A 288 4.82 5.82 8.71
CA VAL A 288 4.18 6.55 7.61
C VAL A 288 2.88 5.87 7.20
N GLU A 289 2.90 4.54 6.99
CA GLU A 289 1.70 3.77 6.64
C GLU A 289 0.64 3.84 7.74
N TYR A 290 1.05 3.73 9.00
CA TYR A 290 0.16 3.88 10.15
C TYR A 290 -0.53 5.25 10.17
N PHE A 291 0.22 6.35 10.13
CA PHE A 291 -0.36 7.69 10.19
C PHE A 291 -1.15 8.06 8.93
N CYS A 292 -0.80 7.51 7.77
CA CYS A 292 -1.61 7.66 6.55
C CYS A 292 -3.02 7.06 6.68
N ARG A 293 -3.24 6.09 7.58
CA ARG A 293 -4.58 5.50 7.81
C ARG A 293 -5.56 6.48 8.45
N PHE A 294 -5.11 7.59 9.05
CA PHE A 294 -5.98 8.69 9.47
C PHE A 294 -6.65 9.40 8.29
N CYS A 295 -6.22 9.13 7.05
CA CYS A 295 -6.76 9.70 5.82
C CYS A 295 -6.66 11.24 5.75
N VAL A 296 -5.62 11.82 6.37
CA VAL A 296 -5.23 13.23 6.29
C VAL A 296 -4.36 13.50 5.05
N GLU A 297 -3.96 14.75 4.83
CA GLU A 297 -3.03 15.07 3.73
C GLU A 297 -1.66 14.44 3.99
N LYS A 298 -1.08 13.80 2.97
CA LYS A 298 0.18 13.04 3.10
C LYS A 298 1.34 13.91 3.57
N GLU A 299 1.38 15.16 3.11
CA GLU A 299 2.38 16.14 3.54
C GLU A 299 2.31 16.44 5.04
N GLU A 300 1.11 16.41 5.64
CA GLU A 300 0.95 16.61 7.08
C GLU A 300 1.48 15.40 7.87
N VAL A 301 1.38 14.19 7.31
CA VAL A 301 1.99 12.99 7.89
C VAL A 301 3.51 13.08 7.87
N GLY A 302 4.09 13.49 6.74
CA GLY A 302 5.53 13.72 6.65
C GLY A 302 6.01 14.76 7.66
N ARG A 303 5.26 15.88 7.80
CA ARG A 303 5.54 16.91 8.81
C ARG A 303 5.48 16.37 10.24
N LEU A 304 4.42 15.64 10.59
CA LEU A 304 4.23 15.08 11.93
C LEU A 304 5.41 14.18 12.33
N ILE A 305 5.82 13.26 11.44
CA ILE A 305 6.88 12.30 11.74
C ILE A 305 8.25 12.98 11.82
N LEU A 306 8.54 13.92 10.92
CA LEU A 306 9.82 14.65 10.95
C LEU A 306 9.95 15.53 12.20
N GLN A 307 8.86 16.15 12.66
CA GLN A 307 8.86 16.99 13.87
C GLN A 307 8.73 16.18 15.18
N GLY A 308 8.19 14.97 15.11
CA GLY A 308 7.92 14.12 16.27
C GLY A 308 8.63 12.77 16.17
N SER A 309 9.95 12.78 16.22
CA SER A 309 10.78 11.56 16.17
C SER A 309 10.43 10.54 17.25
N GLU A 310 9.91 10.98 18.40
CA GLU A 310 9.47 10.10 19.48
C GLU A 310 8.32 9.18 19.05
N LEU A 311 7.53 9.57 18.05
CA LEU A 311 6.48 8.72 17.47
C LEU A 311 7.05 7.47 16.79
N LEU A 312 8.31 7.52 16.34
CA LEU A 312 8.97 6.38 15.70
C LEU A 312 9.26 5.25 16.69
N ASN A 313 9.39 5.57 17.97
CA ASN A 313 9.66 4.61 19.04
C ASN A 313 8.39 3.93 19.60
N LEU A 314 7.21 4.31 19.11
CA LEU A 314 5.94 3.75 19.59
C LEU A 314 5.75 2.30 19.12
N ASP A 315 5.49 1.39 20.06
CA ASP A 315 4.99 0.05 19.75
C ASP A 315 3.55 0.18 19.24
N LEU A 316 3.32 -0.16 17.97
CA LEU A 316 2.00 -0.07 17.34
C LEU A 316 1.18 -1.37 17.44
N GLU A 317 1.75 -2.45 17.96
CA GLU A 317 1.10 -3.78 17.97
C GLU A 317 0.48 -4.10 19.34
N LYS A 318 1.22 -3.86 20.42
CA LYS A 318 0.84 -4.35 21.76
C LYS A 318 -0.11 -3.44 22.55
N PRO A 319 0.07 -2.10 22.58
CA PRO A 319 -0.69 -1.27 23.49
C PRO A 319 -2.20 -1.31 23.25
N VAL A 320 -2.94 -1.56 24.33
CA VAL A 320 -4.41 -1.44 24.39
C VAL A 320 -4.78 -0.18 25.15
N ILE A 321 -5.47 0.74 24.48
CA ILE A 321 -5.81 2.07 24.97
C ILE A 321 -7.32 2.24 25.14
N ASN A 322 -7.73 3.08 26.08
CA ASN A 322 -9.14 3.45 26.23
C ASN A 322 -9.47 4.74 25.49
N MET A 323 -10.41 4.64 24.57
CA MET A 323 -10.75 5.72 23.65
C MET A 323 -11.22 6.99 24.36
N LEU A 324 -12.04 6.87 25.42
CA LEU A 324 -12.57 8.04 26.13
C LEU A 324 -11.50 8.74 26.97
N LYS A 325 -10.58 7.99 27.55
CA LYS A 325 -9.45 8.55 28.30
C LYS A 325 -8.46 9.25 27.35
N LEU A 326 -8.16 8.65 26.20
CA LEU A 326 -7.34 9.28 25.17
C LEU A 326 -7.95 10.61 24.72
N LEU A 327 -9.24 10.60 24.36
CA LEU A 327 -9.93 11.81 23.90
C LEU A 327 -9.94 12.91 24.97
N LYS A 328 -10.10 12.55 26.25
CA LYS A 328 -9.99 13.50 27.36
C LYS A 328 -8.56 14.04 27.51
N HIS A 329 -7.56 13.18 27.40
CA HIS A 329 -6.14 13.55 27.53
C HIS A 329 -5.69 14.50 26.42
N VAL A 330 -6.14 14.27 25.18
CA VAL A 330 -5.87 15.11 24.01
C VAL A 330 -6.66 16.44 24.03
N GLY A 331 -7.49 16.66 25.06
CA GLY A 331 -8.13 17.95 25.31
C GLY A 331 -9.56 18.07 24.80
N MET A 332 -10.29 16.97 24.63
CA MET A 332 -11.72 17.04 24.28
C MET A 332 -12.55 17.52 25.47
N SER A 333 -13.47 18.47 25.22
CA SER A 333 -14.37 19.00 26.25
C SER A 333 -15.33 17.93 26.79
N SER A 334 -15.81 18.14 28.02
CA SER A 334 -16.81 17.26 28.66
C SER A 334 -18.10 17.14 27.83
N LYS A 335 -18.54 18.24 27.21
CA LYS A 335 -19.68 18.24 26.27
C LYS A 335 -19.40 17.38 25.04
N GLY A 336 -18.23 17.56 24.41
CA GLY A 336 -17.81 16.76 23.25
C GLY A 336 -17.73 15.25 23.58
N LEU A 337 -17.21 14.90 24.76
CA LEU A 337 -17.21 13.52 25.26
C LEU A 337 -18.63 12.95 25.41
N GLY A 338 -19.58 13.76 25.86
CA GLY A 338 -21.00 13.39 25.91
C GLY A 338 -21.59 13.09 24.54
N ASP A 339 -21.31 13.96 23.56
CA ASP A 339 -21.79 13.80 22.18
C ASP A 339 -21.17 12.56 21.51
N VAL A 340 -19.88 12.29 21.75
CA VAL A 340 -19.19 11.11 21.24
C VAL A 340 -19.79 9.84 21.84
N ARG A 341 -20.01 9.82 23.16
CA ARG A 341 -20.65 8.69 23.86
C ARG A 341 -22.03 8.36 23.31
N LYS A 342 -22.82 9.38 22.98
CA LYS A 342 -24.18 9.21 22.46
C LYS A 342 -24.19 8.72 21.00
N ASN A 343 -23.33 9.28 20.15
CA ASN A 343 -23.44 9.10 18.70
C ASN A 343 -22.50 8.02 18.13
N TYR A 344 -21.46 7.62 18.88
CA TYR A 344 -20.39 6.75 18.39
C TYR A 344 -20.00 5.64 19.38
N ALA A 345 -20.95 5.18 20.20
CA ALA A 345 -20.72 4.12 21.19
C ALA A 345 -20.02 2.86 20.63
N HIS A 346 -20.25 2.52 19.36
CA HIS A 346 -19.65 1.38 18.67
C HIS A 346 -18.11 1.46 18.56
N ALA A 347 -17.53 2.65 18.52
CA ALA A 347 -16.09 2.88 18.40
C ALA A 347 -15.38 3.12 19.76
N LEU A 348 -16.13 3.05 20.87
CA LEU A 348 -15.62 3.30 22.22
C LEU A 348 -15.21 2.02 22.95
N GLY A 349 -14.65 2.15 24.15
CA GLY A 349 -14.11 1.03 24.93
C GLY A 349 -12.59 0.99 24.82
N THR A 350 -12.01 -0.19 24.97
CA THR A 350 -10.59 -0.41 24.67
C THR A 350 -10.39 -0.62 23.17
N ILE A 351 -9.24 -0.24 22.65
CA ILE A 351 -8.80 -0.56 21.30
C ILE A 351 -7.30 -0.85 21.32
N LYS A 352 -6.84 -1.72 20.43
CA LYS A 352 -5.43 -1.76 20.07
C LYS A 352 -5.00 -0.49 19.36
N ILE A 353 -3.82 0.01 19.68
CA ILE A 353 -3.26 1.23 19.08
C ILE A 353 -3.10 1.09 17.55
N GLU A 354 -2.88 -0.13 17.03
CA GLU A 354 -2.87 -0.44 15.59
C GLU A 354 -4.15 0.02 14.88
N ASN A 355 -5.29 0.07 15.59
CA ASN A 355 -6.62 0.36 15.06
C ASN A 355 -7.10 1.79 15.36
N LEU A 356 -6.31 2.57 16.11
CA LEU A 356 -6.62 3.97 16.45
C LEU A 356 -6.97 4.84 15.22
N PRO A 357 -6.24 4.78 14.09
CA PRO A 357 -6.59 5.60 12.92
C PRO A 357 -8.00 5.31 12.41
N ASN A 358 -8.36 4.02 12.34
CA ASN A 358 -9.68 3.60 11.84
C ASN A 358 -10.78 3.86 12.87
N ALA A 359 -10.51 3.77 14.16
CA ALA A 359 -11.46 4.12 15.22
C ALA A 359 -11.77 5.63 15.22
N MET A 360 -10.74 6.49 15.09
CA MET A 360 -10.94 7.94 14.92
C MET A 360 -11.75 8.26 13.66
N ARG A 361 -11.50 7.52 12.58
CA ARG A 361 -12.27 7.63 11.33
C ARG A 361 -13.72 7.16 11.45
N ALA A 362 -13.99 6.09 12.21
CA ALA A 362 -15.35 5.63 12.50
C ALA A 362 -16.14 6.70 13.27
N MET A 363 -15.46 7.47 14.13
CA MET A 363 -16.05 8.61 14.83
C MET A 363 -16.16 9.89 13.99
N GLY A 364 -15.46 9.98 12.86
CA GLY A 364 -15.35 11.21 12.09
C GLY A 364 -14.48 12.27 12.79
N LEU A 365 -13.58 11.84 13.70
CA LEU A 365 -12.69 12.71 14.48
C LEU A 365 -11.25 12.68 13.97
N GLN A 366 -10.98 12.05 12.82
CA GLN A 366 -9.61 11.83 12.33
C GLN A 366 -8.85 13.15 12.06
N GLU A 367 -9.47 14.13 11.40
CA GLU A 367 -8.85 15.43 11.12
C GLU A 367 -8.62 16.19 12.44
N TRP A 368 -9.64 16.27 13.30
CA TRP A 368 -9.54 16.91 14.61
C TRP A 368 -8.44 16.31 15.51
N PHE A 369 -8.34 14.98 15.56
CA PHE A 369 -7.33 14.31 16.36
C PHE A 369 -5.93 14.54 15.80
N PHE A 370 -5.78 14.45 14.48
CA PHE A 370 -4.50 14.68 13.81
C PHE A 370 -4.01 16.12 14.02
N ASP A 371 -4.91 17.11 13.93
CA ASP A 371 -4.62 18.51 14.23
C ASP A 371 -4.18 18.75 15.67
N ARG A 372 -4.58 17.88 16.60
CA ARG A 372 -4.17 17.98 18.01
C ARG A 372 -2.81 17.40 18.31
N ILE A 373 -2.37 16.41 17.54
CA ILE A 373 -1.06 15.77 17.74
C ILE A 373 0.04 16.37 16.87
N LYS A 374 -0.32 17.14 15.83
CA LYS A 374 0.67 17.83 14.98
C LYS A 374 1.21 19.11 15.63
N ASP A 375 2.15 19.75 14.93
CA ASP A 375 2.76 21.03 15.32
C ASP A 375 3.41 21.01 16.71
N GLY A 376 4.15 19.93 17.03
CA GLY A 376 4.90 19.77 18.28
C GLY A 376 4.10 19.20 19.47
N ASN A 377 2.83 18.86 19.27
CA ASN A 377 1.98 18.24 20.31
C ASN A 377 1.98 16.71 20.25
N HIS A 378 2.91 16.09 19.51
CA HIS A 378 2.98 14.65 19.32
C HIS A 378 3.18 13.89 20.62
N MET A 379 3.84 14.52 21.60
CA MET A 379 4.03 14.00 22.95
C MET A 379 2.72 13.71 23.68
N LEU A 380 1.59 14.32 23.29
CA LEU A 380 0.28 13.97 23.88
C LEU A 380 -0.07 12.50 23.65
N LEU A 381 0.28 11.95 22.48
CA LEU A 381 0.04 10.54 22.19
C LEU A 381 1.06 9.66 22.90
N VAL A 382 2.35 10.05 22.86
CA VAL A 382 3.45 9.30 23.50
C VAL A 382 3.23 9.20 25.01
N ASN A 383 3.05 10.33 25.68
CA ASN A 383 2.82 10.40 27.13
C ASN A 383 1.58 9.61 27.55
N PHE A 384 0.52 9.62 26.73
CA PHE A 384 -0.69 8.86 27.04
C PHE A 384 -0.41 7.35 27.04
N ILE A 385 0.29 6.84 26.02
CA ILE A 385 0.62 5.42 25.89
C ILE A 385 1.56 4.98 27.03
N GLU A 386 2.53 5.82 27.39
CA GLU A 386 3.43 5.57 28.52
C GLU A 386 2.73 5.60 29.88
N SER A 387 1.73 6.49 30.05
CA SER A 387 1.00 6.63 31.32
C SER A 387 -0.04 5.53 31.56
N TYR A 388 -0.57 4.95 30.48
CA TYR A 388 -1.63 3.94 30.55
C TYR A 388 -1.29 2.70 29.72
N PRO A 389 -0.22 1.96 30.06
CA PRO A 389 0.12 0.74 29.35
C PRO A 389 -0.96 -0.33 29.65
N ASN A 390 -1.65 -0.76 28.60
CA ASN A 390 -2.59 -1.89 28.59
C ASN A 390 -3.78 -1.74 29.54
N GLU A 391 -4.79 -1.00 29.10
CA GLU A 391 -6.06 -0.94 29.82
C GLU A 391 -6.79 -2.28 29.86
N GLU A 392 -7.46 -2.55 30.97
CA GLU A 392 -8.31 -3.72 31.10
C GLU A 392 -9.49 -3.65 30.12
N HIS A 393 -9.69 -4.75 29.40
CA HIS A 393 -10.79 -4.91 28.47
C HIS A 393 -12.13 -4.84 29.20
N ASP A 394 -13.14 -4.30 28.50
CA ASP A 394 -14.52 -4.30 28.97
C ASP A 394 -15.01 -5.71 29.37
N LYS A 395 -15.72 -5.83 30.50
CA LYS A 395 -16.22 -7.11 31.01
C LYS A 395 -17.15 -7.80 30.00
N GLY A 396 -17.97 -7.02 29.30
CA GLY A 396 -18.86 -7.52 28.25
C GLY A 396 -18.07 -8.07 27.07
N TYR A 397 -17.02 -7.37 26.64
CA TYR A 397 -16.10 -7.86 25.61
C TYR A 397 -15.42 -9.18 26.01
N GLN A 398 -14.87 -9.26 27.23
CA GLN A 398 -14.24 -10.49 27.73
C GLN A 398 -15.21 -11.69 27.75
N SER A 399 -16.47 -11.47 28.14
CA SER A 399 -17.49 -12.52 28.10
C SER A 399 -17.77 -13.00 26.68
N GLY A 400 -17.89 -12.08 25.72
CA GLY A 400 -18.06 -12.42 24.31
C GLY A 400 -16.87 -13.19 23.74
N LEU A 401 -15.64 -12.84 24.13
CA LEU A 401 -14.44 -13.56 23.69
C LEU A 401 -14.47 -15.02 24.15
N LYS A 402 -14.86 -15.27 25.41
CA LYS A 402 -15.06 -16.64 25.92
C LYS A 402 -16.12 -17.38 25.09
N THR A 403 -17.22 -16.72 24.73
CA THR A 403 -18.24 -17.31 23.84
C THR A 403 -17.68 -17.66 22.46
N ILE A 404 -16.82 -16.82 21.88
CA ILE A 404 -16.18 -17.07 20.58
C ILE A 404 -15.24 -18.28 20.67
N HIS A 405 -14.42 -18.37 21.72
CA HIS A 405 -13.51 -19.49 21.93
C HIS A 405 -14.24 -20.82 22.12
N ASN A 406 -15.40 -20.79 22.79
CA ASN A 406 -16.23 -21.98 23.01
C ASN A 406 -17.15 -22.32 21.83
N ALA A 407 -17.20 -21.50 20.78
CA ALA A 407 -18.04 -21.75 19.61
C ALA A 407 -17.49 -22.89 18.75
N ARG A 408 -18.35 -23.47 17.90
CA ARG A 408 -17.97 -24.53 16.95
C ARG A 408 -16.90 -24.10 15.94
N THR A 409 -16.84 -22.80 15.61
CA THR A 409 -15.93 -22.24 14.59
C THR A 409 -15.17 -21.01 15.14
N PRO A 410 -14.26 -21.21 16.11
CA PRO A 410 -13.61 -20.11 16.82
C PRO A 410 -12.73 -19.26 15.89
N THR A 411 -11.96 -19.89 14.98
CA THR A 411 -11.10 -19.18 14.02
C THR A 411 -11.90 -18.24 13.11
N HIS A 412 -13.03 -18.72 12.59
CA HIS A 412 -13.89 -17.91 11.72
C HIS A 412 -14.50 -16.72 12.46
N ASN A 413 -14.97 -16.93 13.69
CA ASN A 413 -15.52 -15.85 14.50
C ASN A 413 -14.44 -14.85 14.91
N MET A 414 -13.22 -15.29 15.18
CA MET A 414 -12.09 -14.41 15.46
C MET A 414 -11.71 -13.57 14.24
N SER A 415 -11.68 -14.15 13.04
CA SER A 415 -11.43 -13.39 11.81
C SER A 415 -12.51 -12.31 11.56
N LYS A 416 -13.78 -12.60 11.86
CA LYS A 416 -14.85 -11.59 11.79
C LYS A 416 -14.69 -10.50 12.85
N LEU A 417 -14.25 -10.84 14.06
CA LEU A 417 -13.97 -9.87 15.11
C LEU A 417 -12.78 -8.96 14.74
N ASN A 418 -11.71 -9.53 14.19
CA ASN A 418 -10.58 -8.78 13.64
C ASN A 418 -11.05 -7.82 12.54
N PHE A 419 -11.94 -8.25 11.63
CA PHE A 419 -12.55 -7.35 10.65
C PHE A 419 -13.26 -6.16 11.31
N MET A 420 -14.00 -6.36 12.41
CA MET A 420 -14.66 -5.26 13.13
C MET A 420 -13.64 -4.29 13.71
N HIS A 421 -12.61 -4.79 14.40
CA HIS A 421 -11.56 -3.95 14.99
C HIS A 421 -10.77 -3.18 13.93
N SER A 422 -10.39 -3.84 12.83
CA SER A 422 -9.72 -3.21 11.71
C SER A 422 -10.58 -2.12 11.05
N ASN A 423 -11.90 -2.15 11.15
CA ASN A 423 -12.80 -1.11 10.65
C ASN A 423 -13.20 -0.07 11.71
N GLY A 424 -12.54 -0.05 12.86
CA GLY A 424 -12.67 1.00 13.88
C GLY A 424 -13.74 0.74 14.96
N PHE A 425 -14.25 -0.49 15.07
CA PHE A 425 -15.12 -0.88 16.17
C PHE A 425 -14.30 -1.19 17.42
N GLY A 426 -14.76 -0.69 18.57
CA GLY A 426 -14.07 -0.86 19.84
C GLY A 426 -14.26 -2.25 20.46
N GLU A 427 -13.40 -2.60 21.40
CA GLU A 427 -13.50 -3.80 22.22
C GLU A 427 -14.52 -3.56 23.34
N ASN A 428 -15.79 -3.71 23.00
CA ASN A 428 -16.91 -3.46 23.89
C ASN A 428 -18.03 -4.48 23.66
N ALA A 429 -19.00 -4.52 24.58
CA ALA A 429 -20.17 -5.40 24.48
C ALA A 429 -21.01 -5.18 23.20
N MET A 430 -21.11 -3.94 22.70
CA MET A 430 -21.88 -3.61 21.49
C MET A 430 -21.27 -4.25 20.24
N THR A 431 -19.95 -4.27 20.10
CA THR A 431 -19.25 -4.95 19.01
C THR A 431 -19.54 -6.44 19.03
N MET A 432 -19.57 -7.06 20.21
CA MET A 432 -19.92 -8.48 20.35
C MET A 432 -21.37 -8.75 19.97
N ASP A 433 -22.30 -7.88 20.34
CA ASP A 433 -23.71 -7.99 19.93
C ASP A 433 -23.89 -7.85 18.41
N ILE A 434 -23.24 -6.86 17.79
CA ILE A 434 -23.24 -6.66 16.33
C ILE A 434 -22.72 -7.92 15.61
N LEU A 435 -21.63 -8.51 16.13
CA LEU A 435 -20.98 -9.69 15.54
C LEU A 435 -21.93 -10.90 15.44
N THR A 436 -22.88 -11.06 16.37
CA THR A 436 -23.87 -12.16 16.34
C THR A 436 -24.81 -12.07 15.14
N HIS A 437 -25.02 -10.87 14.60
CA HIS A 437 -25.92 -10.58 13.49
C HIS A 437 -25.20 -10.52 12.13
N MET A 438 -23.88 -10.73 12.10
CA MET A 438 -23.06 -10.70 10.88
C MET A 438 -22.84 -12.10 10.30
N HIS A 439 -23.06 -12.22 8.99
CA HIS A 439 -22.95 -13.47 8.25
C HIS A 439 -21.94 -13.38 7.11
N GLY A 440 -21.19 -14.46 6.89
CA GLY A 440 -20.12 -14.56 5.90
C GLY A 440 -18.72 -14.56 6.52
N THR A 441 -17.72 -14.77 5.67
CA THR A 441 -16.30 -14.71 6.05
C THR A 441 -15.81 -13.27 6.18
N SER A 442 -14.68 -13.04 6.85
CA SER A 442 -14.07 -11.71 6.96
C SER A 442 -13.79 -11.07 5.59
N GLU A 443 -13.35 -11.86 4.61
CA GLU A 443 -13.10 -11.40 3.24
C GLU A 443 -14.38 -10.97 2.53
N GLU A 444 -15.47 -11.73 2.68
CA GLU A 444 -16.77 -11.35 2.11
C GLU A 444 -17.31 -10.07 2.74
N LEU A 445 -17.18 -9.94 4.07
CA LEU A 445 -17.57 -8.73 4.80
C LEU A 445 -16.75 -7.53 4.31
N GLN A 446 -15.43 -7.68 4.13
CA GLN A 446 -14.57 -6.63 3.59
C GLN A 446 -14.95 -6.25 2.16
N LYS A 447 -15.22 -7.21 1.27
CA LYS A 447 -15.69 -6.93 -0.10
C LYS A 447 -16.97 -6.11 -0.11
N ARG A 448 -17.94 -6.45 0.75
CA ARG A 448 -19.23 -5.74 0.86
C ARG A 448 -19.06 -4.36 1.49
N PHE A 449 -18.20 -4.24 2.51
CA PHE A 449 -17.86 -2.97 3.14
C PHE A 449 -17.19 -2.02 2.14
N ASP A 450 -16.19 -2.51 1.42
CA ASP A 450 -15.50 -1.75 0.37
C ASP A 450 -16.46 -1.34 -0.75
N CYS A 451 -17.36 -2.22 -1.18
CA CYS A 451 -18.40 -1.89 -2.17
C CYS A 451 -19.21 -0.66 -1.73
N LEU A 452 -19.71 -0.64 -0.49
CA LEU A 452 -20.48 0.49 0.06
C LEU A 452 -19.67 1.80 0.11
N LEU A 453 -18.38 1.72 0.43
CA LEU A 453 -17.48 2.88 0.37
C LEU A 453 -17.27 3.37 -1.07
N HIS A 454 -17.15 2.47 -2.05
CA HIS A 454 -16.99 2.84 -3.47
C HIS A 454 -18.27 3.49 -4.03
N LEU A 455 -19.43 3.07 -3.55
CA LEU A 455 -20.74 3.67 -3.88
C LEU A 455 -20.94 5.08 -3.28
N GLY A 456 -20.00 5.55 -2.46
CA GLY A 456 -19.94 6.93 -1.96
C GLY A 456 -20.47 7.13 -0.55
N ILE A 457 -20.75 6.05 0.19
CA ILE A 457 -21.09 6.16 1.62
C ILE A 457 -19.80 6.51 2.39
N GLU A 458 -19.88 7.53 3.23
CA GLU A 458 -18.77 7.93 4.09
C GLU A 458 -18.47 6.85 5.14
N PHE A 459 -17.19 6.65 5.48
CA PHE A 459 -16.75 5.62 6.42
C PHE A 459 -17.43 5.72 7.79
N SER A 460 -17.47 6.92 8.39
CA SER A 460 -18.10 7.17 9.69
C SER A 460 -19.60 6.82 9.67
N LYS A 461 -20.29 7.21 8.61
CA LYS A 461 -21.72 6.91 8.38
C LYS A 461 -21.94 5.42 8.17
N LEU A 462 -21.06 4.74 7.43
CA LEU A 462 -21.14 3.31 7.20
C LEU A 462 -21.02 2.52 8.52
N CYS A 463 -20.10 2.89 9.41
CA CYS A 463 -19.99 2.27 10.73
C CYS A 463 -21.28 2.47 11.55
N LYS A 464 -21.92 3.64 11.49
CA LYS A 464 -23.25 3.88 12.11
C LYS A 464 -24.37 3.03 11.48
N ILE A 465 -24.38 2.89 10.15
CA ILE A 465 -25.34 2.04 9.43
C ILE A 465 -25.20 0.58 9.89
N ILE A 466 -23.96 0.07 9.97
CA ILE A 466 -23.67 -1.29 10.42
C ILE A 466 -24.07 -1.48 11.88
N THR A 467 -23.78 -0.50 12.74
CA THR A 467 -24.18 -0.52 14.16
C THR A 467 -25.69 -0.67 14.32
N LYS A 468 -26.48 0.02 13.50
CA LYS A 468 -27.95 -0.05 13.54
C LYS A 468 -28.50 -1.29 12.83
N GLN A 469 -27.86 -1.72 11.75
CA GLN A 469 -28.33 -2.81 10.89
C GLN A 469 -27.15 -3.62 10.33
N PRO A 470 -26.61 -4.58 11.10
CA PRO A 470 -25.45 -5.37 10.67
C PRO A 470 -25.70 -6.21 9.42
N LYS A 471 -26.96 -6.62 9.20
CA LYS A 471 -27.42 -7.40 8.03
C LYS A 471 -27.22 -6.71 6.68
N VAL A 472 -26.89 -5.41 6.67
CA VAL A 472 -26.47 -4.70 5.44
C VAL A 472 -25.27 -5.41 4.80
N LEU A 473 -24.34 -5.93 5.61
CA LEU A 473 -23.17 -6.68 5.15
C LEU A 473 -23.47 -8.15 4.80
N SER A 474 -24.73 -8.58 4.81
CA SER A 474 -25.14 -9.91 4.33
C SER A 474 -25.63 -9.91 2.88
N GLN A 475 -25.69 -8.75 2.24
CA GLN A 475 -26.21 -8.59 0.88
C GLN A 475 -25.12 -8.87 -0.17
N ASN A 476 -25.52 -9.37 -1.34
CA ASN A 476 -24.63 -9.50 -2.50
C ASN A 476 -24.20 -8.08 -2.99
N PRO A 477 -22.91 -7.82 -3.23
CA PRO A 477 -22.40 -6.56 -3.80
C PRO A 477 -23.18 -6.04 -5.02
N GLU A 478 -23.53 -6.91 -5.97
CA GLU A 478 -24.29 -6.50 -7.17
C GLU A 478 -25.68 -5.97 -6.82
N THR A 479 -26.30 -6.57 -5.80
CA THR A 479 -27.62 -6.14 -5.32
C THR A 479 -27.52 -4.83 -4.53
N LEU A 480 -26.43 -4.64 -3.77
CA LEU A 480 -26.15 -3.38 -3.09
C LEU A 480 -26.03 -2.24 -4.08
N GLU A 481 -25.26 -2.44 -5.15
CA GLU A 481 -25.09 -1.43 -6.21
C GLU A 481 -26.42 -1.07 -6.87
N LYS A 482 -27.22 -2.06 -7.29
CA LYS A 482 -28.56 -1.82 -7.86
C LYS A 482 -29.47 -1.03 -6.91
N LYS A 483 -29.47 -1.36 -5.61
CA LYS A 483 -30.27 -0.66 -4.59
C LYS A 483 -29.82 0.78 -4.39
N ILE A 484 -28.51 1.04 -4.35
CA ILE A 484 -27.97 2.40 -4.19
C ILE A 484 -28.20 3.23 -5.46
N ASN A 485 -28.05 2.64 -6.64
CA ASN A 485 -28.33 3.33 -7.91
C ASN A 485 -29.81 3.69 -8.00
N PHE A 486 -30.72 2.78 -7.65
CA PHE A 486 -32.16 3.07 -7.57
C PHE A 486 -32.46 4.23 -6.61
N LEU A 487 -31.86 4.23 -5.41
CA LEU A 487 -32.05 5.30 -4.43
C LEU A 487 -31.61 6.67 -4.98
N ARG A 488 -30.48 6.72 -5.68
CA ARG A 488 -29.92 7.99 -6.20
C ARG A 488 -30.60 8.46 -7.47
N GLN A 489 -30.86 7.56 -8.41
CA GLN A 489 -31.32 7.90 -9.76
C GLN A 489 -32.84 7.95 -9.84
N GLU A 490 -33.52 6.89 -9.43
CA GLU A 490 -34.98 6.79 -9.58
C GLU A 490 -35.72 7.46 -8.42
N MET A 491 -35.26 7.30 -7.18
CA MET A 491 -35.89 7.96 -6.04
C MET A 491 -35.48 9.42 -5.86
N GLY A 492 -34.39 9.86 -6.52
CA GLY A 492 -33.82 11.20 -6.37
C GLY A 492 -33.45 11.54 -4.92
N LYS A 493 -33.17 10.55 -4.07
CA LYS A 493 -32.86 10.75 -2.64
C LYS A 493 -31.36 10.70 -2.39
N SER A 494 -30.94 11.49 -1.41
CA SER A 494 -29.57 11.45 -0.88
C SER A 494 -29.31 10.15 -0.11
N LEU A 495 -28.03 9.76 -0.03
CA LEU A 495 -27.56 8.65 0.80
C LEU A 495 -27.84 8.88 2.30
N GLU A 496 -28.16 10.11 2.70
CA GLU A 496 -28.62 10.46 4.06
C GLU A 496 -29.88 9.69 4.49
N LEU A 497 -30.69 9.19 3.54
CA LEU A 497 -31.79 8.29 3.89
C LEU A 497 -31.29 7.06 4.67
N LEU A 498 -30.08 6.58 4.36
CA LEU A 498 -29.51 5.41 5.03
C LEU A 498 -29.07 5.71 6.46
N ASP A 499 -28.82 6.97 6.81
CA ASP A 499 -28.48 7.36 8.19
C ASP A 499 -29.70 7.19 9.12
N THR A 500 -30.90 7.44 8.59
CA THR A 500 -32.18 7.35 9.30
C THR A 500 -32.87 6.00 9.13
N PHE A 501 -32.75 5.38 7.95
CA PHE A 501 -33.38 4.10 7.61
C PHE A 501 -32.39 3.10 6.96
N PRO A 502 -31.40 2.59 7.70
CA PRO A 502 -30.45 1.58 7.23
C PRO A 502 -31.10 0.32 6.64
N ALA A 503 -32.23 -0.10 7.22
CA ALA A 503 -32.95 -1.30 6.82
C ALA A 503 -33.47 -1.25 5.38
N PHE A 504 -33.51 -0.08 4.73
CA PHE A 504 -33.79 0.08 3.30
C PHE A 504 -33.02 -0.95 2.45
N ILE A 505 -31.72 -1.11 2.73
CA ILE A 505 -30.83 -1.97 1.95
C ILE A 505 -31.17 -3.46 2.14
N CYS A 506 -31.82 -3.84 3.23
CA CYS A 506 -32.18 -5.23 3.51
C CYS A 506 -33.45 -5.68 2.79
N PHE A 507 -34.26 -4.78 2.24
CA PHE A 507 -35.49 -5.14 1.53
C PHE A 507 -35.22 -5.54 0.08
N ASP A 508 -36.12 -6.33 -0.50
CA ASP A 508 -36.06 -6.74 -1.90
C ASP A 508 -36.31 -5.55 -2.84
N LEU A 509 -35.44 -5.37 -3.83
CA LEU A 509 -35.51 -4.22 -4.74
C LEU A 509 -36.73 -4.28 -5.67
N GLU A 510 -36.96 -5.43 -6.30
CA GLU A 510 -37.95 -5.59 -7.37
C GLU A 510 -39.35 -5.86 -6.81
N ASN A 511 -39.45 -6.62 -5.73
CA ASN A 511 -40.71 -7.07 -5.17
C ASN A 511 -41.25 -6.16 -4.05
N ARG A 512 -40.42 -5.27 -3.51
CA ARG A 512 -40.83 -4.44 -2.36
C ARG A 512 -40.50 -2.97 -2.50
N ILE A 513 -39.25 -2.63 -2.77
CA ILE A 513 -38.82 -1.23 -2.82
C ILE A 513 -39.46 -0.51 -4.02
N LYS A 514 -39.22 -0.99 -5.25
CA LYS A 514 -39.73 -0.40 -6.50
C LYS A 514 -41.26 -0.29 -6.52
N PRO A 515 -42.03 -1.37 -6.28
CA PRO A 515 -43.48 -1.34 -6.27
C PRO A 515 -44.05 -0.28 -5.32
N ARG A 516 -43.59 -0.29 -4.06
CA ARG A 516 -44.12 0.60 -3.03
C ARG A 516 -43.69 2.04 -3.22
N PHE A 517 -42.52 2.27 -3.80
CA PHE A 517 -42.09 3.60 -4.21
C PHE A 517 -42.97 4.16 -5.33
N ARG A 518 -43.17 3.40 -6.42
CA ARG A 518 -44.03 3.81 -7.54
C ARG A 518 -45.46 4.08 -7.11
N PHE A 519 -46.02 3.22 -6.27
CA PHE A 519 -47.33 3.44 -5.67
C PHE A 519 -47.37 4.72 -4.83
N HIS A 520 -46.35 4.96 -4.01
CA HIS A 520 -46.28 6.18 -3.20
C HIS A 520 -46.19 7.45 -4.05
N MET A 521 -45.40 7.43 -5.13
CA MET A 521 -45.33 8.54 -6.09
C MET A 521 -46.69 8.78 -6.77
N TRP A 522 -47.35 7.72 -7.22
CA TRP A 522 -48.70 7.82 -7.82
C TRP A 522 -49.72 8.46 -6.85
N VAL A 523 -49.70 8.06 -5.57
CA VAL A 523 -50.57 8.66 -4.54
C VAL A 523 -50.31 10.17 -4.40
N LEU A 524 -49.03 10.58 -4.42
CA LEU A 524 -48.64 11.98 -4.30
C LEU A 524 -49.05 12.79 -5.53
N GLU A 525 -48.81 12.27 -6.74
CA GLU A 525 -49.18 12.89 -8.01
C GLU A 525 -50.69 13.09 -8.15
N LYS A 526 -51.50 12.16 -7.63
CA LYS A 526 -52.96 12.25 -7.67
C LYS A 526 -53.54 13.10 -6.54
N GLY A 527 -52.73 13.63 -5.62
CA GLY A 527 -53.20 14.46 -4.51
C GLY A 527 -54.10 13.72 -3.51
N LEU A 528 -54.07 12.37 -3.49
CA LEU A 528 -55.00 11.54 -2.72
C LEU A 528 -54.69 11.46 -1.21
N SER A 529 -53.87 12.36 -0.67
CA SER A 529 -53.36 12.24 0.70
C SER A 529 -54.23 12.98 1.72
N SER A 530 -55.10 12.23 2.41
CA SER A 530 -55.70 12.65 3.68
C SER A 530 -54.72 12.58 4.87
N LYS A 531 -53.66 11.76 4.74
CA LYS A 531 -52.55 11.59 5.72
C LYS A 531 -51.22 11.37 4.99
N ASN A 532 -50.17 12.04 5.45
CA ASN A 532 -48.83 11.95 4.87
C ASN A 532 -47.99 10.85 5.55
N TYR A 533 -47.75 9.74 4.84
CA TYR A 533 -46.81 8.69 5.26
C TYR A 533 -45.44 8.88 4.59
N SER A 534 -44.34 8.70 5.33
CA SER A 534 -43.01 8.71 4.72
C SER A 534 -42.77 7.46 3.87
N ILE A 535 -41.99 7.59 2.79
CA ILE A 535 -41.61 6.45 1.95
C ILE A 535 -40.91 5.34 2.75
N ALA A 536 -40.06 5.71 3.72
CA ALA A 536 -39.40 4.76 4.62
C ALA A 536 -40.43 3.92 5.39
N SER A 537 -41.48 4.56 5.92
CA SER A 537 -42.55 3.86 6.63
C SER A 537 -43.31 2.90 5.71
N MET A 538 -43.58 3.30 4.46
CA MET A 538 -44.29 2.47 3.46
C MET A 538 -43.47 1.24 3.08
N ILE A 539 -42.15 1.37 2.93
CA ILE A 539 -41.25 0.25 2.61
C ILE A 539 -41.08 -0.69 3.82
N ALA A 540 -40.93 -0.14 5.02
CA ALA A 540 -40.62 -0.90 6.22
C ALA A 540 -41.75 -1.85 6.68
N THR A 541 -43.02 -1.50 6.45
CA THR A 541 -44.15 -2.28 6.99
C THR A 541 -44.39 -3.63 6.32
N SER A 542 -44.94 -4.60 7.06
CA SER A 542 -45.47 -5.85 6.49
C SER A 542 -46.53 -5.59 5.42
N ASP A 543 -46.76 -6.55 4.52
CA ASP A 543 -47.75 -6.41 3.44
C ASP A 543 -49.15 -6.12 3.97
N LYS A 544 -49.58 -6.82 5.03
CA LYS A 544 -50.87 -6.57 5.70
C LYS A 544 -51.00 -5.12 6.17
N ASN A 545 -49.97 -4.59 6.82
CA ASN A 545 -49.99 -3.22 7.34
C ASN A 545 -49.85 -2.18 6.22
N PHE A 546 -49.12 -2.49 5.16
CA PHE A 546 -49.03 -1.65 3.97
C PHE A 546 -50.40 -1.48 3.31
N VAL A 547 -51.14 -2.57 3.08
CA VAL A 547 -52.49 -2.53 2.50
C VAL A 547 -53.44 -1.75 3.41
N GLY A 548 -53.37 -1.97 4.73
CA GLY A 548 -54.14 -1.19 5.70
C GLY A 548 -53.81 0.31 5.66
N ARG A 549 -52.55 0.69 5.41
CA ARG A 549 -52.15 2.11 5.22
C ARG A 549 -52.64 2.66 3.89
N ALA A 550 -52.55 1.90 2.80
CA ALA A 550 -53.10 2.29 1.50
C ALA A 550 -54.60 2.58 1.60
N PHE A 551 -55.36 1.72 2.29
CA PHE A 551 -56.79 1.95 2.55
C PHE A 551 -57.06 3.23 3.34
N LYS A 552 -56.23 3.53 4.35
CA LYS A 552 -56.33 4.77 5.15
C LYS A 552 -55.99 6.03 4.36
N ILE A 553 -55.13 5.93 3.34
CA ILE A 553 -54.85 7.05 2.42
C ILE A 553 -56.10 7.32 1.58
N HIS A 554 -56.61 6.27 0.92
CA HIS A 554 -57.84 6.33 0.13
C HIS A 554 -58.51 4.94 0.01
N PRO A 555 -59.84 4.81 0.16
CA PRO A 555 -60.52 3.52 0.11
C PRO A 555 -60.28 2.69 -1.16
N ALA A 556 -60.10 3.36 -2.31
CA ALA A 556 -59.81 2.70 -3.60
C ALA A 556 -58.32 2.39 -3.86
N ALA A 557 -57.40 2.93 -3.05
CA ALA A 557 -55.97 2.76 -3.29
C ALA A 557 -55.46 1.30 -3.18
N PRO A 558 -55.98 0.44 -2.28
CA PRO A 558 -55.64 -0.98 -2.28
C PRO A 558 -55.95 -1.70 -3.59
N LYS A 559 -57.09 -1.38 -4.23
CA LYS A 559 -57.47 -1.98 -5.51
C LYS A 559 -56.43 -1.65 -6.59
N HIS A 560 -56.08 -0.37 -6.72
CA HIS A 560 -55.03 0.09 -7.65
C HIS A 560 -53.67 -0.52 -7.35
N TRP A 561 -53.32 -0.69 -6.06
CA TRP A 561 -52.09 -1.39 -5.66
C TRP A 561 -52.05 -2.80 -6.23
N PHE A 562 -53.11 -3.61 -6.04
CA PHE A 562 -53.15 -5.00 -6.51
C PHE A 562 -53.17 -5.12 -8.03
N GLU A 563 -53.81 -4.18 -8.74
CA GLU A 563 -53.92 -4.23 -10.20
C GLU A 563 -52.65 -3.77 -10.92
N GLN A 564 -52.00 -2.70 -10.44
CA GLN A 564 -50.96 -2.00 -11.21
C GLN A 564 -49.55 -2.12 -10.61
N PHE A 565 -49.43 -2.29 -9.30
CA PHE A 565 -48.13 -2.19 -8.61
C PHE A 565 -47.70 -3.48 -7.91
N TYR A 566 -48.63 -4.36 -7.58
CA TYR A 566 -48.33 -5.60 -6.86
C TYR A 566 -47.39 -6.49 -7.69
N PRO A 567 -46.32 -7.05 -7.08
CA PRO A 567 -45.38 -7.90 -7.81
C PRO A 567 -46.11 -9.13 -8.34
N LYS A 568 -46.17 -9.27 -9.66
CA LYS A 568 -46.62 -10.51 -10.30
C LYS A 568 -45.48 -11.52 -10.14
N LYS A 569 -45.64 -12.48 -9.22
CA LYS A 569 -44.75 -13.65 -9.19
C LYS A 569 -45.06 -14.44 -10.47
N PHE A 570 -44.15 -14.41 -11.42
CA PHE A 570 -44.15 -15.33 -12.55
C PHE A 570 -43.62 -16.68 -12.12
#